data_AF-A0A7S3E1P6-F1
#
_entry.id   AF-A0A7S3E1P6-F1
#
_cell.length_a   1.000
_cell.length_b   1.000
_cell.length_c   1.000
_cell.angle_alpha   90.00
_cell.angle_beta   90.00
_cell.angle_gamma   90.00
#
_symmetry.space_group_name_H-M   'P 1'
#
loop_
_entity.id
_entity.type
_entity.pdbx_description
1 polymer ?
#
loop_
_entity_poly.entity_id
_entity_poly.type
_entity_poly.pdbx_seq_one_letter_code
_entity_poly.pdbx_strand_id
1 'polypeptide(L)'
;SASTLAQSAFANLVGDDMCDLRAYFEDAAITLKSRRDIAHAALVDAGVPPQPEHLYPHAGPLSLVHLPLPQDADGGIALWRAILRKGVAVVPGTTCGAPSDHVRVCWGCAASDADAVDAASRIAAAWLECKCG
;
A
#
# COMPACT_ATOMS: atom_id res chain seq x y z
N SER A 1 27.08 -0.88 -6.25
CA SER A 1 28.28 -1.21 -5.45
C SER A 1 27.86 -1.31 -4.00
N ALA A 2 28.24 -2.38 -3.30
CA ALA A 2 28.01 -2.47 -1.86
C ALA A 2 29.16 -1.78 -1.11
N SER A 3 28.84 -0.97 -0.10
CA SER A 3 29.81 -0.23 0.71
C SER A 3 30.43 -1.14 1.78
N THR A 4 31.76 -1.19 1.87
CA THR A 4 32.48 -1.96 2.92
C THR A 4 32.05 -1.53 4.32
N LEU A 5 31.85 -0.22 4.54
CA LEU A 5 31.34 0.29 5.81
C LEU A 5 29.96 -0.28 6.14
N ALA A 6 29.06 -0.35 5.15
CA ALA A 6 27.72 -0.91 5.34
C ALA A 6 27.76 -2.42 5.61
N GLN A 7 28.65 -3.16 4.95
CA GLN A 7 28.85 -4.59 5.18
C GLN A 7 29.34 -4.85 6.62
N SER A 8 30.35 -4.10 7.08
CA SER A 8 30.87 -4.24 8.44
C SER A 8 29.85 -3.85 9.50
N ALA A 9 29.09 -2.77 9.29
CA ALA A 9 28.03 -2.36 10.21
C ALA A 9 26.92 -3.41 10.31
N PHE A 10 26.47 -3.97 9.18
CA PHE A 10 25.46 -5.02 9.16
C PHE A 10 25.96 -6.31 9.82
N ALA A 11 27.19 -6.73 9.53
CA ALA A 11 27.80 -7.91 10.17
C ALA A 11 27.88 -7.76 11.70
N ASN A 12 28.23 -6.58 12.20
CA ASN A 12 28.25 -6.31 13.64
C ASN A 12 26.84 -6.26 14.27
N LEU A 13 25.84 -5.80 13.53
CA LEU A 13 24.45 -5.74 14.00
C LEU A 13 23.80 -7.12 14.09
N VAL A 14 23.99 -7.95 13.06
CA VAL A 14 23.45 -9.32 13.01
C VAL A 14 24.26 -10.24 13.92
N GLY A 15 25.58 -10.03 14.02
CA GLY A 15 26.47 -10.94 14.72
C GLY A 15 26.44 -12.35 14.12
N ASP A 16 26.73 -13.34 14.96
CA ASP A 16 26.61 -14.77 14.60
C ASP A 16 25.23 -15.34 14.97
N ASP A 17 24.39 -14.58 15.66
CA ASP A 17 23.08 -15.03 16.15
C ASP A 17 21.96 -14.69 15.17
N MET A 18 21.59 -15.68 14.36
CA MET A 18 20.51 -15.56 13.39
C MET A 18 19.11 -15.54 14.04
N CYS A 19 18.98 -15.87 15.33
CA CYS A 19 17.68 -15.88 16.01
C CYS A 19 17.09 -14.47 16.15
N ASP A 20 17.90 -13.49 16.54
CA ASP A 20 17.45 -12.10 16.68
C ASP A 20 17.09 -11.48 15.32
N LEU A 21 17.88 -11.78 14.29
CA LEU A 21 17.56 -11.34 12.92
C LEU A 21 16.25 -11.97 12.42
N ARG A 22 16.01 -13.25 12.71
CA ARG A 22 14.76 -13.92 12.38
C ARG A 22 13.59 -13.29 13.12
N ALA A 23 13.72 -13.06 14.43
CA ALA A 23 12.68 -12.42 15.23
C ALA A 23 12.32 -11.02 14.72
N TYR A 24 13.34 -10.24 14.31
CA TYR A 24 13.13 -8.94 13.65
C TYR A 24 12.31 -9.05 12.36
N PHE A 25 12.61 -10.03 11.50
CA PHE A 25 11.83 -10.23 10.27
C PHE A 25 10.42 -10.73 10.54
N GLU A 26 10.21 -11.58 11.55
CA GLU A 26 8.89 -12.03 11.97
C GLU A 26 8.04 -10.85 12.47
N ASP A 27 8.60 -9.98 13.30
CA ASP A 27 7.93 -8.75 13.78
C ASP A 27 7.62 -7.78 12.63
N ALA A 28 8.57 -7.57 11.71
CA ALA A 28 8.36 -6.75 10.53
C ALA A 28 7.25 -7.32 9.64
N ALA A 29 7.19 -8.64 9.46
CA ALA A 29 6.15 -9.30 8.68
C ALA A 29 4.77 -9.15 9.32
N ILE A 30 4.67 -9.29 10.65
CA ILE A 30 3.43 -9.07 11.41
C ILE A 30 2.96 -7.62 11.27
N THR A 31 3.87 -6.65 11.44
CA THR A 31 3.58 -5.22 11.33
C THR A 31 3.08 -4.86 9.93
N LEU A 32 3.75 -5.32 8.88
CA LEU A 32 3.34 -5.05 7.50
C LEU A 32 2.00 -5.71 7.17
N LYS A 33 1.78 -6.94 7.66
CA LYS A 33 0.49 -7.63 7.54
C LYS A 33 -0.62 -6.85 8.24
N SER A 34 -0.41 -6.39 9.48
CA SER A 34 -1.38 -5.59 10.23
C SER A 34 -1.82 -4.36 9.43
N ARG A 35 -0.85 -3.54 9.00
CA ARG A 35 -1.10 -2.30 8.24
C ARG A 35 -1.86 -2.53 6.94
N ARG A 36 -1.51 -3.57 6.20
CA ARG A 36 -2.25 -3.95 5.00
C ARG A 36 -3.68 -4.33 5.37
N ASP A 37 -3.85 -5.27 6.30
CA ASP A 37 -5.15 -5.86 6.61
C ASP A 37 -6.12 -4.76 7.13
N ILE A 38 -5.67 -3.86 8.01
CA ILE A 38 -6.50 -2.74 8.52
C ILE A 38 -6.79 -1.67 7.45
N ALA A 39 -5.85 -1.39 6.54
CA ALA A 39 -6.06 -0.42 5.47
C ALA A 39 -7.08 -0.93 4.45
N HIS A 40 -7.02 -2.22 4.11
CA HIS A 40 -8.04 -2.87 3.27
C HIS A 40 -9.40 -2.89 3.96
N ALA A 41 -9.46 -3.19 5.26
CA ALA A 41 -10.71 -3.10 6.02
C ALA A 41 -11.28 -1.68 5.99
N ALA A 42 -10.46 -0.65 6.19
CA ALA A 42 -10.88 0.75 6.13
C ALA A 42 -11.42 1.18 4.75
N LEU A 43 -10.85 0.65 3.65
CA LEU A 43 -11.40 0.85 2.30
C LEU A 43 -12.81 0.25 2.18
N VAL A 44 -12.98 -0.99 2.67
CA VAL A 44 -14.27 -1.71 2.63
C VAL A 44 -15.32 -1.00 3.50
N ASP A 45 -14.96 -0.58 4.70
CA ASP A 45 -15.84 0.16 5.62
C ASP A 45 -16.29 1.50 5.02
N ALA A 46 -15.45 2.12 4.18
CA ALA A 46 -15.78 3.34 3.44
C ALA A 46 -16.59 3.07 2.15
N GLY A 47 -16.94 1.81 1.86
CA GLY A 47 -17.79 1.41 0.73
C GLY A 47 -17.06 1.05 -0.56
N VAL A 48 -15.71 0.97 -0.55
CA VAL A 48 -14.95 0.38 -1.65
C VAL A 48 -15.23 -1.11 -1.69
N PRO A 49 -15.52 -1.73 -2.85
CA PRO A 49 -15.73 -3.17 -2.92
C PRO A 49 -14.52 -3.95 -2.39
N PRO A 50 -14.73 -5.09 -1.71
CA PRO A 50 -13.65 -5.92 -1.25
C PRO A 50 -12.77 -6.34 -2.42
N GLN A 51 -11.46 -6.36 -2.19
CA GLN A 51 -10.49 -6.69 -3.23
C GLN A 51 -10.63 -8.17 -3.61
N PRO A 52 -10.64 -8.50 -4.91
CA PRO A 52 -10.57 -9.88 -5.37
C PRO A 52 -9.38 -10.60 -4.72
N GLU A 53 -9.55 -11.88 -4.37
CA GLU A 53 -8.53 -12.65 -3.65
C GLU A 53 -7.17 -12.64 -4.39
N HIS A 54 -7.18 -12.72 -5.72
CA HIS A 54 -5.97 -12.67 -6.54
C HIS A 54 -5.23 -11.31 -6.54
N LEU A 55 -5.89 -10.24 -6.09
CA LEU A 55 -5.30 -8.92 -5.90
C LEU A 55 -4.87 -8.68 -4.45
N TYR A 56 -5.35 -9.49 -3.51
CA TYR A 56 -4.98 -9.38 -2.11
C TYR A 56 -3.55 -9.92 -1.91
N PRO A 57 -2.56 -9.07 -1.58
CA PRO A 57 -1.18 -9.53 -1.53
C PRO A 57 -0.97 -10.37 -0.27
N HIS A 58 -0.47 -11.60 -0.44
CA HIS A 58 -0.16 -12.47 0.69
C HIS A 58 1.17 -12.11 1.38
N ALA A 59 2.06 -11.37 0.70
CA ALA A 59 3.37 -10.96 1.21
C ALA A 59 3.76 -9.56 0.72
N GLY A 60 4.72 -8.95 1.42
CA GLY A 60 5.29 -7.64 1.07
C GLY A 60 4.39 -6.45 1.44
N PRO A 61 4.91 -5.22 1.26
CA PRO A 61 4.23 -4.00 1.70
C PRO A 61 3.32 -3.35 0.64
N LEU A 62 3.35 -3.84 -0.61
CA LEU A 62 2.64 -3.26 -1.74
C LEU A 62 1.28 -3.92 -1.91
N SER A 63 0.24 -3.13 -2.15
CA SER A 63 -1.08 -3.59 -2.58
C SER A 63 -1.46 -2.96 -3.92
N LEU A 64 -2.04 -3.76 -4.80
CA LEU A 64 -2.76 -3.26 -5.96
C LEU A 64 -4.24 -3.16 -5.55
N VAL A 65 -4.75 -1.94 -5.47
CA VAL A 65 -6.11 -1.64 -5.02
C VAL A 65 -6.96 -1.32 -6.25
N HIS A 66 -7.98 -2.14 -6.49
CA HIS A 66 -9.03 -1.92 -7.47
C HIS A 66 -10.07 -0.96 -6.90
N LEU A 67 -10.30 0.14 -7.62
CA LEU A 67 -11.22 1.23 -7.30
C LEU A 67 -12.17 1.41 -8.48
N PRO A 68 -13.26 0.62 -8.55
CA PRO A 68 -14.08 0.54 -9.76
C PRO A 68 -14.66 1.90 -10.16
N LEU A 69 -14.38 2.33 -11.38
CA LEU A 69 -14.91 3.57 -11.97
C LEU A 69 -15.73 3.25 -13.23
N PRO A 70 -16.60 4.16 -13.69
CA PRO A 70 -17.12 4.11 -15.05
C PRO A 70 -15.97 3.98 -16.05
N GLN A 71 -16.12 3.14 -17.09
CA GLN A 71 -15.02 2.78 -18.00
C GLN A 71 -14.68 3.89 -19.01
N ASP A 72 -14.16 5.02 -18.52
CA ASP A 72 -13.49 6.01 -19.34
C ASP A 72 -11.96 5.99 -19.10
N ALA A 73 -11.19 6.29 -20.15
CA ALA A 73 -9.73 6.31 -20.04
C ALA A 73 -9.23 7.44 -19.11
N ASP A 74 -10.03 8.50 -18.96
CA ASP A 74 -9.70 9.67 -18.15
C ASP A 74 -9.95 9.46 -16.65
N GLY A 75 -10.85 8.55 -16.27
CA GLY A 75 -11.24 8.29 -14.89
C GLY A 75 -10.08 7.86 -14.00
N GLY A 76 -9.15 7.06 -14.51
CA GLY A 76 -7.97 6.65 -13.75
C GLY A 76 -7.03 7.81 -13.40
N ILE A 77 -6.80 8.73 -14.34
CA ILE A 77 -5.98 9.93 -14.10
C ILE A 77 -6.72 10.89 -13.17
N ALA A 78 -8.03 11.05 -13.36
CA ALA A 78 -8.87 11.88 -12.51
C ALA A 78 -8.87 11.37 -11.06
N LEU A 79 -9.02 10.07 -10.86
CA LEU A 79 -8.94 9.41 -9.56
C LEU A 79 -7.57 9.58 -8.92
N TRP A 80 -6.49 9.33 -9.65
CA TRP A 80 -5.14 9.54 -9.13
C TRP A 80 -4.92 10.98 -8.66
N ARG A 81 -5.35 11.98 -9.45
CA ARG A 81 -5.30 13.39 -9.04
C ARG A 81 -6.20 13.69 -7.83
N ALA A 82 -7.37 13.06 -7.74
CA ALA A 82 -8.25 13.19 -6.59
C ALA A 82 -7.60 12.66 -5.31
N ILE A 83 -6.97 11.49 -5.37
CA ILE A 83 -6.21 10.89 -4.27
C ILE A 83 -5.06 11.81 -3.84
N LEU A 84 -4.31 12.37 -4.80
CA LEU A 84 -3.26 13.34 -4.49
C LEU A 84 -3.77 14.60 -3.79
N ARG A 85 -4.94 15.13 -4.19
CA ARG A 85 -5.58 16.29 -3.53
C ARG A 85 -6.01 15.99 -2.09
N LYS A 86 -6.24 14.72 -1.75
CA LYS A 86 -6.46 14.28 -0.35
C LYS A 86 -5.15 14.12 0.44
N GLY A 87 -4.01 14.40 -0.17
CA GLY A 87 -2.70 14.34 0.46
C GLY A 87 -2.12 12.93 0.56
N VAL A 88 -2.60 11.98 -0.28
CA VAL A 88 -2.06 10.62 -0.33
C VAL A 88 -1.31 10.41 -1.64
N ALA A 89 -0.06 9.99 -1.57
CA ALA A 89 0.73 9.64 -2.75
C ALA A 89 0.51 8.16 -3.09
N VAL A 90 0.05 7.88 -4.32
CA VAL A 90 -0.10 6.53 -4.86
C VAL A 90 0.48 6.47 -6.28
N VAL A 91 0.76 5.25 -6.75
CA VAL A 91 1.20 5.02 -8.14
C VAL A 91 -0.01 4.56 -8.98
N PRO A 92 -0.31 5.19 -10.12
CA PRO A 92 -1.37 4.71 -11.02
C PRO A 92 -1.11 3.27 -11.46
N GLY A 93 -2.16 2.46 -11.56
CA GLY A 93 -2.07 1.07 -12.02
C GLY A 93 -1.42 0.94 -13.39
N THR A 94 -1.71 1.87 -14.30
CA THR A 94 -1.16 1.91 -15.66
C THR A 94 0.37 2.01 -15.70
N THR A 95 1.00 2.67 -14.72
CA THR A 95 2.46 2.73 -14.59
C THR A 95 3.08 1.35 -14.30
N CYS A 96 2.27 0.41 -13.80
CA CYS A 96 2.67 -0.94 -13.43
C CYS A 96 2.07 -2.02 -14.37
N GLY A 97 1.45 -1.61 -15.49
CA GLY A 97 0.76 -2.53 -16.41
C GLY A 97 -0.60 -3.04 -15.92
N ALA A 98 -1.20 -2.42 -14.90
CA ALA A 98 -2.55 -2.70 -14.44
C ALA A 98 -3.58 -1.73 -15.07
N PRO A 99 -4.89 -2.05 -15.02
CA PRO A 99 -5.94 -1.17 -15.55
C PRO A 99 -6.00 0.21 -14.87
N SER A 100 -6.70 1.16 -15.51
CA SER A 100 -6.77 2.58 -15.08
C SER A 100 -7.53 2.81 -13.77
N ASP A 101 -8.43 1.90 -13.41
CA ASP A 101 -9.19 1.87 -12.15
C ASP A 101 -8.41 1.20 -11.00
N HIS A 102 -7.11 0.94 -11.18
CA HIS A 102 -6.25 0.43 -10.12
C HIS A 102 -5.23 1.47 -9.66
N VAL A 103 -4.86 1.41 -8.39
CA VAL A 103 -3.73 2.15 -7.82
C VAL A 103 -2.84 1.21 -7.02
N ARG A 104 -1.53 1.40 -7.11
CA ARG A 104 -0.56 0.69 -6.27
C ARG A 104 -0.20 1.54 -5.06
N VAL A 105 -0.38 0.97 -3.88
CA VAL A 105 -0.15 1.62 -2.57
C VAL A 105 0.91 0.84 -1.79
N CYS A 106 1.84 1.55 -1.14
CA CYS A 106 2.82 0.95 -0.22
C CYS A 106 2.41 1.22 1.23
N TRP A 107 1.77 0.25 1.88
CA TRP A 107 1.35 0.40 3.29
C TRP A 107 2.52 0.40 4.26
N GLY A 108 3.67 -0.14 3.85
CA GLY A 108 4.92 -0.09 4.62
C GLY A 108 5.50 1.32 4.79
N CYS A 109 5.08 2.30 3.98
CA CYS A 109 5.51 3.70 4.12
C CYS A 109 4.74 4.48 5.20
N ALA A 110 3.61 3.97 5.68
CA ALA A 110 2.88 4.59 6.79
C ALA A 110 3.70 4.51 8.08
N ALA A 111 3.75 5.59 8.86
CA ALA A 111 4.49 5.61 10.12
C ALA A 111 3.79 4.76 11.20
N SER A 112 2.46 4.68 11.14
CA SER A 112 1.62 3.92 12.06
C SER A 112 0.43 3.26 11.36
N ASP A 113 -0.24 2.38 12.10
CA ASP A 113 -1.49 1.74 11.69
C ASP A 113 -2.61 2.78 11.49
N ALA A 114 -2.63 3.83 12.31
CA ALA A 114 -3.56 4.95 12.17
C ALA A 114 -3.32 5.75 10.86
N ASP A 115 -2.06 5.96 10.48
CA ASP A 115 -1.73 6.64 9.21
C ASP A 115 -2.12 5.79 7.99
N ALA A 116 -2.01 4.46 8.09
CA ALA A 116 -2.46 3.55 7.05
C ALA A 116 -3.99 3.62 6.87
N VAL A 117 -4.74 3.65 7.98
CA VAL A 117 -6.20 3.81 7.98
C VAL A 117 -6.60 5.18 7.43
N ASP A 118 -5.99 6.29 7.88
CA ASP A 118 -6.27 7.64 7.38
C ASP A 118 -5.99 7.75 5.87
N ALA A 119 -4.87 7.19 5.40
CA ALA A 119 -4.56 7.13 3.97
C ALA A 119 -5.61 6.33 3.18
N ALA A 120 -6.03 5.16 3.68
CA ALA A 120 -7.07 4.35 3.08
C ALA A 120 -8.42 5.08 3.01
N SER A 121 -8.85 5.74 4.10
CA SER A 121 -10.07 6.53 4.15
C SER A 121 -10.04 7.70 3.15
N ARG A 122 -8.89 8.36 3.01
CA ARG A 122 -8.69 9.44 2.01
C ARG A 122 -8.72 8.92 0.57
N ILE A 123 -8.17 7.74 0.30
CA ILE A 123 -8.28 7.08 -1.00
C ILE A 123 -9.76 6.77 -1.31
N ALA A 124 -10.49 6.17 -0.37
CA ALA A 124 -11.90 5.87 -0.54
C ALA A 124 -12.75 7.13 -0.77
N ALA A 125 -12.48 8.21 -0.03
CA ALA A 125 -13.16 9.49 -0.22
C ALA A 125 -12.91 10.08 -1.61
N ALA A 126 -11.68 10.04 -2.12
CA ALA A 126 -11.36 10.47 -3.47
C ALA A 126 -12.07 9.62 -4.54
N TRP A 127 -12.16 8.31 -4.32
CA TRP A 127 -12.90 7.40 -5.21
C TRP A 127 -14.40 7.70 -5.23
N LEU A 128 -15.03 7.92 -4.07
CA LEU A 128 -16.45 8.27 -3.98
C LEU A 128 -16.76 9.59 -4.72
N GLU A 129 -15.88 10.59 -4.63
CA GLU A 129 -16.00 11.84 -5.39
C GLU A 129 -15.98 11.60 -6.91
N CYS A 130 -15.12 10.69 -7.38
CA CYS A 130 -15.00 10.36 -8.80
C CYS A 130 -16.08 9.41 -9.33
N LYS A 131 -16.71 8.60 -8.48
CA LYS A 131 -17.76 7.65 -8.90
C LYS A 131 -19.12 8.33 -9.10
N CYS A 132 -19.37 9.41 -8.39
CA CYS A 132 -20.66 10.13 -8.40
C CYS A 132 -20.69 11.34 -9.37
N GLY A 133 -19.56 11.74 -9.94
CA GLY A 133 -19.42 12.83 -10.91
C GLY A 133 -19.08 12.30 -12.28
#